data_AF-A0AAE8U7H8-F1
#
_entry.id   AF-A0AAE8U7H8-F1
#
_cell.length_a   1.000
_cell.length_b   1.000
_cell.length_c   1.000
_cell.angle_alpha   90.00
_cell.angle_beta   90.00
_cell.angle_gamma   90.00
#
_symmetry.space_group_name_H-M   'P 1'
#
loop_
_entity.id
_entity.type
_entity.pdbx_description
1 polymer ?
#
loop_
_entity_poly.entity_id
_entity_poly.type
_entity_poly.pdbx_seq_one_letter_code
_entity_poly.pdbx_strand_id
1 'polypeptide(L)'
;MDMRDAMELTKKYSTCPECGNDKVGGEPSQGALIIEDDIFTRSCKCGWSVTVDQRIKHVATLTQRRSGKLVGGVYEVRIHGRNAHKYLPLLELKEKSGVKRIDHNSKIEAWLNSPEGRKWALEVPAASVY
;
A
#
# COMPACT_ATOMS: atom_id res chain seq x y z
N MET A 1 2.61 10.15 4.81
CA MET A 1 3.59 9.10 5.12
C MET A 1 4.39 9.60 6.29
N ASP A 2 4.69 8.75 7.27
CA ASP A 2 5.54 9.18 8.37
C ASP A 2 7.04 9.05 8.01
N MET A 3 7.90 9.73 8.76
CA MET A 3 9.33 9.75 8.48
C MET A 3 9.98 8.36 8.51
N ARG A 4 9.47 7.42 9.32
CA ARG A 4 10.03 6.08 9.43
C ARG A 4 9.77 5.29 8.14
N ASP A 5 8.53 5.35 7.66
CA ASP A 5 8.14 4.75 6.37
C ASP A 5 8.98 5.30 5.21
N ALA A 6 9.16 6.63 5.17
CA ALA A 6 9.96 7.29 4.15
C ALA A 6 11.43 6.83 4.16
N MET A 7 12.02 6.69 5.35
CA MET A 7 13.39 6.20 5.51
C MET A 7 13.52 4.73 5.09
N GLU A 8 12.56 3.87 5.43
CA GLU A 8 12.55 2.47 5.01
C GLU A 8 12.47 2.33 3.48
N LEU A 9 11.61 3.10 2.82
CA LEU A 9 11.52 3.12 1.36
C LEU A 9 12.78 3.68 0.71
N THR A 10 13.35 4.74 1.28
CA THR A 10 14.63 5.31 0.82
C THR A 10 15.74 4.28 0.90
N LYS A 11 15.81 3.50 1.99
CA LYS A 11 16.78 2.40 2.14
C LYS A 11 16.52 1.28 1.13
N LYS A 12 15.26 0.91 0.91
CA LYS A 12 14.88 -0.15 -0.04
C LYS A 12 15.22 0.21 -1.49
N TYR A 13 15.02 1.48 -1.84
CA TYR A 13 15.18 2.02 -3.19
C TYR A 13 16.40 2.94 -3.31
N SER A 14 17.40 2.75 -2.45
CA SER A 14 18.63 3.55 -2.45
C SER A 14 19.40 3.35 -3.75
N THR A 15 19.42 2.11 -4.25
CA THR A 15 20.16 1.70 -5.44
C THR A 15 19.19 1.34 -6.55
N CYS A 16 19.42 1.88 -7.74
CA CYS A 16 18.62 1.56 -8.93
C CYS A 16 18.81 0.08 -9.30
N PRO A 17 17.72 -0.70 -9.44
CA PRO A 17 17.82 -2.12 -9.80
C PRO A 17 18.29 -2.35 -11.25
N GLU A 18 18.14 -1.36 -12.13
CA GLU A 18 18.50 -1.48 -13.55
C GLU A 18 19.98 -1.17 -13.81
N CYS A 19 20.51 -0.10 -13.21
CA CYS A 19 21.87 0.37 -13.52
C CYS A 19 22.80 0.50 -12.30
N GLY A 20 22.33 0.16 -11.10
CA GLY A 20 23.13 0.21 -9.87
C GLY A 20 23.43 1.63 -9.34
N ASN A 21 22.91 2.68 -9.97
CA ASN A 21 23.13 4.05 -9.51
C ASN A 21 22.40 4.33 -8.18
N ASP A 22 23.12 4.89 -7.22
CA ASP A 22 22.66 5.20 -5.87
C ASP A 22 22.44 6.70 -5.62
N LYS A 23 22.75 7.55 -6.61
CA LYS A 23 22.66 9.01 -6.49
C LYS A 23 21.29 9.56 -6.89
N VAL A 24 20.92 10.68 -6.29
CA VAL A 24 19.71 11.48 -6.60
C VAL A 24 20.14 12.94 -6.88
N GLY A 25 19.46 13.64 -7.79
CA GLY A 25 19.74 15.03 -8.13
C GLY A 25 21.07 15.27 -8.87
N GLY A 26 21.65 16.46 -8.72
CA GLY A 26 22.91 16.89 -9.33
C GLY A 26 22.80 17.36 -10.79
N GLU A 27 23.94 17.74 -11.37
CA GLU A 27 24.09 18.14 -12.78
C GLU A 27 25.24 17.35 -13.44
N PRO A 28 24.99 16.53 -14.48
CA PRO A 28 23.67 16.17 -15.00
C PRO A 28 22.87 15.35 -13.97
N SER A 29 21.55 15.47 -14.00
CA SER A 29 20.67 14.80 -13.04
C SER A 29 20.86 13.28 -13.00
N GLN A 30 20.95 12.74 -11.79
CA GLN A 30 21.06 11.30 -11.53
C GLN A 30 19.68 10.64 -11.28
N GLY A 31 18.60 11.44 -11.32
CA GLY A 31 17.22 11.04 -11.01
C GLY A 31 16.64 11.86 -9.85
N ALA A 32 15.45 11.51 -9.38
CA ALA A 32 14.74 12.26 -8.33
C ALA A 32 14.32 11.38 -7.15
N LEU A 33 14.18 12.02 -5.99
CA LEU A 33 13.48 11.50 -4.82
C LEU A 33 12.44 12.54 -4.42
N ILE A 34 11.16 12.18 -4.48
CA ILE A 34 10.03 13.06 -4.19
C ILE A 34 9.18 12.35 -3.13
N ILE A 35 8.95 13.02 -2.01
CA ILE A 35 8.10 12.53 -0.93
C ILE A 35 7.04 13.59 -0.68
N GLU A 36 5.81 13.30 -1.08
CA GLU A 36 4.68 14.21 -1.00
C GLU A 36 3.51 13.49 -0.32
N ASP A 37 3.05 14.03 0.79
CA ASP A 37 2.01 13.42 1.64
C ASP A 37 2.29 11.94 1.91
N ASP A 38 1.55 11.04 1.27
CA ASP A 38 1.62 9.58 1.40
C ASP A 38 2.23 8.88 0.18
N ILE A 39 2.85 9.64 -0.71
CA ILE A 39 3.41 9.17 -1.97
C ILE A 39 4.93 9.33 -1.92
N PHE A 40 5.62 8.21 -2.11
CA PHE A 40 7.05 8.16 -2.33
C PHE A 40 7.31 7.90 -3.81
N THR A 41 8.10 8.73 -4.46
CA THR A 41 8.56 8.51 -5.84
C THR A 41 10.08 8.56 -5.91
N ARG A 42 10.67 7.54 -6.52
CA ARG A 42 12.09 7.46 -6.80
C ARG A 42 12.29 7.18 -8.29
N SER A 43 13.08 8.01 -8.96
CA SER A 43 13.43 7.84 -10.37
C SER A 43 14.93 7.86 -10.61
N CYS A 44 15.41 7.20 -11.66
CA CYS A 44 16.82 7.16 -12.02
C CYS A 44 17.04 7.68 -13.45
N LYS A 45 18.22 8.26 -13.71
CA LYS A 45 18.62 8.72 -15.05
C LYS A 45 18.55 7.66 -16.16
N CYS A 46 18.58 6.37 -15.80
CA CYS A 46 18.47 5.27 -16.77
C CYS A 46 17.03 4.95 -17.19
N GLY A 47 16.03 5.68 -16.68
CA GLY A 47 14.61 5.51 -17.01
C GLY A 47 13.80 4.72 -15.97
N TRP A 48 14.44 4.05 -15.02
CA TRP A 48 13.73 3.37 -13.94
C TRP A 48 13.00 4.36 -13.03
N SER A 49 11.76 4.03 -12.64
CA SER A 49 10.98 4.80 -11.67
C SER A 49 10.08 3.88 -10.84
N VAL A 50 9.91 4.21 -9.56
CA VAL A 50 8.97 3.56 -8.66
C VAL A 50 8.16 4.62 -7.91
N THR A 51 6.85 4.42 -7.87
CA THR A 51 5.93 5.21 -7.06
C THR A 51 5.25 4.27 -6.08
N VAL A 52 5.37 4.57 -4.79
CA VAL A 52 4.75 3.82 -3.70
C VAL A 52 3.73 4.75 -3.04
N ASP A 53 2.46 4.39 -3.17
CA ASP A 53 1.35 5.11 -2.54
C ASP A 53 0.92 4.33 -1.28
N GLN A 54 0.96 5.02 -0.14
CA GLN A 54 0.66 4.46 1.17
C GLN A 54 -0.54 5.12 1.85
N ARG A 55 -1.46 5.72 1.09
CA ARG A 55 -2.66 6.38 1.65
C ARG A 55 -3.53 5.42 2.45
N ILE A 56 -3.62 4.17 2.02
CA ILE A 56 -4.36 3.11 2.73
C ILE A 56 -3.37 2.03 3.16
N LYS A 57 -3.24 1.83 4.47
CA LYS A 57 -2.37 0.81 5.07
C LYS A 57 -3.17 -0.23 5.81
N HIS A 58 -2.73 -1.47 5.73
CA HIS A 58 -3.20 -2.54 6.58
C HIS A 58 -2.77 -2.31 8.03
N VAL A 59 -3.66 -2.66 8.97
CA VAL A 59 -3.39 -2.60 10.41
C VAL A 59 -3.53 -4.00 11.01
N ALA A 60 -4.69 -4.63 10.81
CA ALA A 60 -4.98 -5.94 11.36
C ALA A 60 -6.02 -6.68 10.51
N THR A 61 -6.10 -7.99 10.72
CA THR A 61 -7.08 -8.85 10.05
C THR A 61 -7.74 -9.76 11.07
N LEU A 62 -9.07 -9.77 11.10
CA LEU A 62 -9.86 -10.73 11.85
C LEU A 62 -10.54 -11.67 10.87
N THR A 63 -10.31 -12.99 10.97
CA THR A 63 -10.96 -13.97 10.08
C THR A 63 -12.00 -14.78 10.83
N GLN A 64 -13.16 -15.00 10.21
CA GLN A 64 -14.16 -15.96 10.67
C GLN A 64 -14.06 -17.23 9.82
N ARG A 65 -13.93 -18.39 10.48
CA ARG A 65 -13.79 -19.69 9.83
C ARG A 65 -14.83 -20.67 10.33
N ARG A 66 -15.38 -21.48 9.42
CA ARG A 66 -16.29 -22.59 9.73
C ARG A 66 -15.80 -23.84 9.02
N SER A 67 -15.58 -24.91 9.77
CA SER A 67 -15.05 -26.19 9.25
C SER A 67 -13.79 -25.98 8.37
N GLY A 68 -12.86 -25.12 8.83
CA GLY A 68 -11.62 -24.79 8.12
C GLY A 68 -11.77 -23.81 6.94
N LYS A 69 -12.99 -23.52 6.47
CA LYS A 69 -13.25 -22.58 5.37
C LYS A 69 -13.40 -21.16 5.90
N LEU A 70 -12.81 -20.20 5.20
CA LEU A 70 -13.00 -18.77 5.46
C LEU A 70 -14.43 -18.38 5.04
N VAL A 71 -15.21 -17.89 6.00
CA VAL A 71 -16.64 -17.53 5.80
C VAL A 71 -16.94 -16.06 6.06
N GLY A 72 -15.97 -15.30 6.58
CA GLY A 72 -16.15 -13.90 6.88
C GLY A 72 -14.93 -13.29 7.54
N GLY A 73 -15.08 -12.06 8.01
CA GLY A 73 -14.06 -11.35 8.74
C GLY A 73 -13.92 -9.89 8.32
N VAL A 74 -12.95 -9.24 8.93
CA VAL A 74 -12.69 -7.81 8.79
C VAL A 74 -11.23 -7.59 8.44
N TYR A 75 -10.98 -6.68 7.51
CA TYR A 75 -9.65 -6.17 7.17
C TYR A 75 -9.56 -4.73 7.62
N GLU A 76 -8.85 -4.49 8.71
CA GLU A 76 -8.68 -3.17 9.30
C GLU A 76 -7.60 -2.39 8.55
N VAL A 77 -7.96 -1.19 8.10
CA VAL A 77 -7.05 -0.28 7.42
C VAL A 77 -7.00 1.08 8.08
N ARG A 78 -5.83 1.70 8.04
CA ARG A 78 -5.66 3.13 8.31
C ARG A 78 -5.70 3.88 6.99
N ILE A 79 -6.55 4.90 6.90
CA ILE A 79 -6.62 5.79 5.74
C ILE A 79 -6.00 7.13 6.14
N HIS A 80 -4.81 7.43 5.63
CA HIS A 80 -4.16 8.71 5.86
C HIS A 80 -5.03 9.88 5.39
N GLY A 81 -5.03 10.97 6.16
CA GLY A 81 -5.97 12.09 6.00
C GLY A 81 -7.31 11.89 6.72
N ARG A 82 -7.57 10.72 7.31
CA ARG A 82 -8.70 10.48 8.23
C ARG A 82 -8.17 10.04 9.60
N ASN A 83 -8.67 10.62 10.68
CA ASN A 83 -8.26 10.29 12.05
C ASN A 83 -8.84 8.95 12.57
N ALA A 84 -9.30 8.05 11.69
CA ALA A 84 -9.96 6.81 12.09
C ALA A 84 -9.56 5.63 11.20
N HIS A 85 -9.52 4.45 11.81
CA HIS A 85 -9.41 3.19 11.09
C HIS A 85 -10.75 2.88 10.39
N LYS A 86 -10.68 2.15 9.28
CA LYS A 86 -11.86 1.62 8.59
C LYS A 86 -11.79 0.10 8.55
N TYR A 87 -12.93 -0.52 8.81
CA TYR A 87 -13.11 -1.96 8.76
C TYR A 87 -13.68 -2.37 7.41
N LEU A 88 -12.86 -2.99 6.56
CA LEU A 88 -13.28 -3.42 5.23
C LEU A 88 -13.80 -4.87 5.28
N PRO A 89 -14.84 -5.21 4.50
CA PRO A 89 -15.34 -6.58 4.40
C PRO A 89 -14.29 -7.50 3.77
N LEU A 90 -13.80 -8.45 4.56
CA LEU A 90 -12.61 -9.24 4.21
C LEU A 90 -12.81 -10.10 2.95
N LEU A 91 -13.98 -10.73 2.81
CA LEU A 91 -14.28 -11.59 1.66
C LEU A 91 -14.36 -10.79 0.36
N GLU A 92 -15.09 -9.67 0.37
CA GLU A 92 -15.23 -8.80 -0.80
C GLU A 92 -13.87 -8.19 -1.18
N LEU A 93 -13.10 -7.72 -0.20
CA LEU A 93 -11.75 -7.21 -0.45
C LEU A 93 -10.84 -8.28 -1.08
N LYS A 94 -10.90 -9.51 -0.59
CA LYS A 94 -10.12 -10.63 -1.14
C LYS A 94 -10.48 -10.90 -2.60
N GLU A 95 -11.77 -10.87 -2.92
CA GLU A 95 -12.27 -11.06 -4.28
C GLU A 95 -11.81 -9.92 -5.20
N LYS A 96 -12.02 -8.67 -4.80
CA LYS A 96 -11.67 -7.48 -5.58
C LYS A 96 -10.17 -7.34 -5.84
N SER A 97 -9.34 -7.67 -4.84
CA SER A 97 -7.88 -7.65 -4.97
C SER A 97 -7.29 -8.88 -5.67
N GLY A 98 -8.11 -9.90 -5.97
CA GLY A 98 -7.67 -11.13 -6.65
C GLY A 98 -6.69 -11.99 -5.84
N VAL A 99 -6.58 -11.78 -4.52
CA VAL A 99 -5.61 -12.52 -3.70
C VAL A 99 -6.15 -13.86 -3.23
N LYS A 100 -5.33 -14.92 -3.35
CA LYS A 100 -5.71 -16.27 -2.90
C LYS A 100 -5.68 -16.42 -1.38
N ARG A 101 -4.74 -15.74 -0.72
CA ARG A 101 -4.53 -15.79 0.74
C ARG A 101 -4.64 -14.39 1.32
N ILE A 102 -5.18 -14.28 2.54
CA ILE A 102 -5.44 -12.99 3.17
C ILE A 102 -4.19 -12.35 3.78
N ASP A 103 -3.13 -13.12 3.99
CA ASP A 103 -1.82 -12.65 4.47
C ASP A 103 -0.99 -11.99 3.36
N HIS A 104 -1.48 -11.95 2.12
CA HIS A 104 -0.85 -11.22 1.01
C HIS A 104 -1.08 -9.71 1.11
N ASN A 105 -0.76 -9.11 2.25
CA ASN A 105 -1.06 -7.71 2.57
C ASN A 105 -0.52 -6.73 1.52
N SER A 106 0.72 -6.91 1.05
CA SER A 106 1.30 -6.01 0.04
C SER A 106 0.51 -5.98 -1.27
N LYS A 107 -0.12 -7.09 -1.68
CA LYS A 107 -0.97 -7.14 -2.88
C LYS A 107 -2.31 -6.46 -2.64
N ILE A 108 -2.88 -6.67 -1.46
CA ILE A 108 -4.11 -6.02 -1.03
C ILE A 108 -3.90 -4.51 -0.96
N GLU A 109 -2.82 -4.04 -0.32
CA GLU A 109 -2.46 -2.63 -0.23
C GLU A 109 -2.16 -2.00 -1.59
N ALA A 110 -1.45 -2.70 -2.48
CA ALA A 110 -1.22 -2.23 -3.84
C ALA A 110 -2.55 -2.01 -4.58
N TRP A 111 -3.51 -2.92 -4.42
CA TRP A 111 -4.84 -2.74 -4.98
C TRP A 111 -5.61 -1.61 -4.30
N LEU A 112 -5.62 -1.53 -2.97
CA LEU A 112 -6.29 -0.46 -2.20
C LEU A 112 -5.77 0.93 -2.55
N ASN A 113 -4.49 1.05 -2.92
CA ASN A 113 -3.88 2.32 -3.33
C ASN A 113 -3.94 2.58 -4.84
N SER A 114 -4.53 1.67 -5.63
CA SER A 114 -4.95 1.98 -6.99
C SER A 114 -6.12 2.98 -6.99
N PRO A 115 -6.40 3.70 -8.10
CA PRO A 115 -7.55 4.58 -8.18
C PRO A 115 -8.88 3.88 -7.87
N GLU A 116 -9.04 2.66 -8.38
CA GLU A 116 -10.25 1.84 -8.21
C GLU A 116 -10.40 1.34 -6.78
N GLY A 117 -9.35 0.75 -6.22
CA GLY A 117 -9.37 0.21 -4.86
C GLY A 117 -9.54 1.31 -3.81
N ARG A 118 -8.96 2.50 -4.05
CA ARG A 118 -9.13 3.65 -3.16
C ARG A 118 -10.57 4.11 -3.13
N LYS A 119 -11.18 4.29 -4.32
CA LYS A 119 -12.58 4.69 -4.43
C LYS A 119 -13.47 3.69 -3.69
N TRP A 120 -13.31 2.41 -3.98
CA TRP A 120 -14.06 1.34 -3.31
C TRP A 120 -13.86 1.36 -1.79
N ALA A 121 -12.62 1.46 -1.32
CA ALA A 121 -12.31 1.48 0.12
C ALA A 121 -12.92 2.69 0.84
N LEU A 122 -13.15 3.82 0.16
CA LEU A 122 -13.81 4.99 0.74
C LEU A 122 -15.33 4.84 0.77
N GLU A 123 -15.93 4.23 -0.25
CA GLU A 123 -17.38 4.13 -0.46
C GLU A 123 -18.01 2.90 0.22
N VAL A 124 -17.30 1.77 0.31
CA VAL A 124 -17.84 0.52 0.85
C VAL A 124 -18.30 0.71 2.30
N PRO A 125 -19.48 0.21 2.70
CA PRO A 125 -19.90 0.22 4.09
C PRO A 125 -18.86 -0.47 5.00
N ALA A 126 -18.67 0.08 6.19
CA ALA A 126 -17.79 -0.56 7.17
C ALA A 126 -18.35 -1.95 7.54
N ALA A 127 -17.50 -2.96 7.59
CA ALA A 127 -17.88 -4.28 8.05
C ALA A 127 -18.17 -4.26 9.56
N SER A 128 -19.20 -5.00 9.97
CA SER A 128 -19.48 -5.24 11.39
C SER A 128 -18.40 -6.17 11.98
N VAL A 129 -17.95 -5.84 13.19
CA VAL A 129 -17.10 -6.72 14.00
C VAL A 129 -17.96 -7.65 14.89
N TYR A 130 -19.28 -7.43 14.91
CA TYR A 130 -20.29 -8.13 15.72
C TYR A 130 -21.22 -8.98 14.86
#